data_AF-A0A3B0P8E3-F1
#
_entry.id   AF-A0A3B0P8E3-F1
#
_cell.length_a   1.000
_cell.length_b   1.000
_cell.length_c   1.000
_cell.angle_alpha   90.00
_cell.angle_beta   90.00
_cell.angle_gamma   90.00
#
_symmetry.space_group_name_H-M   'P 1'
#
loop_
_entity.id
_entity.type
_entity.pdbx_description
1 polymer ?
#
loop_
_entity_poly.entity_id
_entity_poly.type
_entity_poly.pdbx_seq_one_letter_code
_entity_poly.pdbx_strand_id
1 'polypeptide(L)'
;MSIKRIAYFGMYLGIILGLSLIPYIGLITIGPVSINIITIVIIIASFHLGFFGGLASGAFVGLGSFLAALLYGRILFIYFDIAFLPRLLVGALIGVIVIKIKKITIW
;
A
#
# COMPACT_ATOMS: atom_id res chain seq x y z
N MET A 1 6.61 -7.68 -19.90
CA MET A 1 6.19 -6.51 -19.10
C MET A 1 6.78 -5.27 -19.77
N SER A 2 5.98 -4.25 -20.12
CA SER A 2 6.48 -3.06 -20.81
C SER A 2 7.31 -2.16 -19.87
N ILE A 3 8.34 -1.50 -20.40
CA ILE A 3 9.20 -0.56 -19.65
C ILE A 3 8.36 0.51 -18.94
N LYS A 4 7.33 1.04 -19.62
CA LYS A 4 6.40 2.02 -19.03
C LYS A 4 5.72 1.48 -17.77
N ARG A 5 5.31 0.20 -17.80
CA ARG A 5 4.66 -0.46 -16.66
C ARG A 5 5.62 -0.61 -15.49
N ILE A 6 6.89 -0.95 -15.74
CA ILE A 6 7.92 -1.05 -14.71
C ILE A 6 8.16 0.32 -14.07
N ALA A 7 8.26 1.38 -14.87
CA ALA A 7 8.42 2.74 -14.37
C ALA A 7 7.26 3.16 -13.46
N TYR A 8 6.00 2.89 -13.86
CA TYR A 8 4.84 3.15 -13.02
C TYR A 8 4.85 2.35 -11.72
N PHE A 9 5.27 1.07 -11.76
CA PHE A 9 5.48 0.28 -10.55
C PHE A 9 6.46 0.98 -9.61
N GLY A 10 7.67 1.30 -10.10
CA GLY A 10 8.68 2.00 -9.31
C GLY A 10 8.17 3.32 -8.71
N MET A 11 7.41 4.09 -9.49
CA MET A 11 6.80 5.34 -9.03
C MET A 11 5.84 5.12 -7.85
N TYR A 12 4.87 4.19 -7.96
CA TYR A 12 3.93 3.93 -6.86
C TYR A 12 4.63 3.38 -5.62
N LEU A 13 5.60 2.47 -5.80
CA LEU A 13 6.36 1.91 -4.69
C LEU A 13 7.17 2.98 -3.96
N GLY A 14 7.80 3.91 -4.70
CA GLY A 14 8.50 5.06 -4.14
C GLY A 14 7.58 5.98 -3.34
N ILE A 15 6.41 6.32 -3.89
CA ILE A 15 5.40 7.12 -3.19
C ILE A 15 4.97 6.42 -1.90
N ILE A 16 4.68 5.13 -1.95
CA ILE A 16 4.24 4.35 -0.79
C ILE A 16 5.31 4.33 0.31
N LEU A 17 6.56 4.09 -0.05
CA LEU A 17 7.66 4.11 0.92
C LEU A 17 7.82 5.50 1.54
N GLY A 18 7.76 6.57 0.73
CA GLY A 18 7.79 7.94 1.23
C GLY A 18 6.66 8.21 2.24
N LEU A 19 5.41 7.84 1.91
CA LEU A 19 4.27 8.02 2.81
C LEU A 19 4.33 7.14 4.07
N SER A 20 4.94 5.95 3.98
CA SER A 20 5.02 5.00 5.09
C SER A 20 6.15 5.34 6.07
N LEU A 21 7.29 5.81 5.54
CA LEU A 21 8.49 6.10 6.33
C LEU A 21 8.48 7.52 6.90
N ILE A 22 7.90 8.49 6.20
CA ILE A 22 7.88 9.87 6.71
C ILE A 22 6.69 10.03 7.68
N PRO A 23 6.95 10.34 8.98
CA PRO A 23 5.88 10.50 9.95
C PRO A 23 4.96 11.66 9.58
N TYR A 24 3.67 11.53 9.93
CA TYR A 24 2.60 12.53 9.72
C TYR A 24 2.16 12.79 8.26
N ILE A 25 2.79 12.17 7.25
CA ILE A 25 2.36 12.32 5.86
C ILE A 25 1.37 11.23 5.45
N GLY A 26 1.74 9.96 5.55
CA GLY A 26 0.86 8.84 5.17
C GLY A 26 -0.16 8.45 6.25
N LEU A 27 0.16 8.76 7.50
CA LEU A 27 -0.68 8.50 8.66
C LEU A 27 -0.96 9.82 9.36
N ILE A 28 -2.14 10.40 9.11
CA ILE A 28 -2.60 11.58 9.85
C ILE A 28 -3.10 11.09 11.21
N THR A 29 -2.34 11.37 12.25
CA THR A 29 -2.68 11.03 13.63
C THR A 29 -3.66 12.06 14.20
N ILE A 30 -4.84 11.60 14.60
CA ILE A 30 -5.85 12.39 15.32
C ILE A 30 -6.03 11.73 16.69
N GLY A 31 -5.28 12.21 17.69
CA GLY A 31 -5.26 11.60 19.02
C GLY A 31 -4.74 10.14 18.98
N PRO A 32 -5.47 9.17 19.56
CA PRO A 32 -5.06 7.75 19.59
C PRO A 32 -5.31 7.00 18.27
N VAL A 33 -6.00 7.61 17.30
CA VAL A 33 -6.37 6.99 16.03
C VAL A 33 -5.57 7.63 14.88
N SER A 34 -5.13 6.83 13.91
CA SER A 34 -4.46 7.33 12.71
C SER A 34 -5.26 7.01 11.46
N ILE A 35 -5.56 8.04 10.66
CA ILE A 35 -6.15 7.88 9.32
C ILE A 35 -5.04 7.56 8.33
N ASN A 36 -5.18 6.43 7.63
CA ASN A 36 -4.19 5.95 6.67
C ASN A 36 -4.54 6.34 5.23
N ILE A 37 -3.84 7.36 4.71
CA ILE A 37 -4.00 7.86 3.34
C ILE A 37 -3.34 6.92 2.33
N ILE A 38 -2.37 6.12 2.75
CA ILE A 38 -1.61 5.21 1.88
C ILE A 38 -2.55 4.19 1.20
N THR A 39 -3.65 3.84 1.86
CA THR A 39 -4.70 2.98 1.29
C THR A 39 -5.28 3.54 -0.01
N ILE A 40 -5.41 4.87 -0.14
CA ILE A 40 -5.91 5.50 -1.37
C ILE A 40 -4.92 5.25 -2.53
N VAL A 41 -3.62 5.34 -2.25
CA VAL A 41 -2.58 5.08 -3.25
C VAL A 41 -2.59 3.62 -3.70
N ILE A 42 -2.86 2.66 -2.79
CA ILE A 42 -3.05 1.25 -3.14
C ILE A 42 -4.22 1.06 -4.11
N ILE A 43 -5.35 1.74 -3.89
CA ILE A 43 -6.52 1.69 -4.76
C ILE A 43 -6.16 2.23 -6.15
N ILE A 44 -5.51 3.40 -6.23
CA ILE A 44 -5.08 4.01 -7.50
C ILE A 44 -4.10 3.08 -8.24
N ALA A 45 -3.09 2.55 -7.54
CA ALA A 45 -2.12 1.62 -8.10
C ALA A 45 -2.79 0.34 -8.62
N SER A 46 -3.79 -0.18 -7.90
CA SER A 46 -4.58 -1.34 -8.32
C SER A 46 -5.42 -1.05 -9.57
N PHE A 47 -6.08 0.11 -9.63
CA PHE A 47 -6.82 0.53 -10.82
C PHE A 47 -5.91 0.67 -12.02
N HIS A 48 -4.74 1.26 -11.86
CA HIS A 48 -3.82 1.49 -12.96
C HIS A 48 -3.10 0.21 -13.42
N LEU A 49 -2.55 -0.57 -12.48
CA LEU A 49 -1.65 -1.70 -12.78
C LEU A 49 -2.30 -3.08 -12.64
N GLY A 50 -3.56 -3.14 -12.21
CA GLY A 50 -4.33 -4.36 -11.97
C GLY A 50 -3.97 -5.05 -10.66
N PHE A 51 -4.18 -6.36 -10.59
CA PHE A 51 -3.92 -7.16 -9.39
C PHE A 51 -2.51 -7.00 -8.83
N PHE A 52 -1.49 -7.04 -9.69
CA PHE A 52 -0.09 -6.86 -9.27
C PHE A 52 0.17 -5.47 -8.69
N GLY A 53 -0.56 -4.45 -9.14
CA GLY A 53 -0.52 -3.11 -8.56
C GLY A 53 -0.96 -3.13 -7.11
N GLY A 54 -2.09 -3.78 -6.82
CA GLY A 54 -2.62 -3.93 -5.46
C GLY A 54 -1.75 -4.80 -4.56
N LEU A 55 -1.31 -5.95 -5.07
CA LEU A 55 -0.47 -6.87 -4.29
C LEU A 55 0.88 -6.24 -3.93
N ALA A 56 1.57 -5.64 -4.90
CA ALA A 56 2.87 -5.02 -4.66
C ALA A 56 2.75 -3.77 -3.78
N SER A 57 1.75 -2.92 -4.01
CA SER A 57 1.53 -1.74 -3.17
C SER A 57 1.23 -2.12 -1.73
N GLY A 58 0.32 -3.07 -1.49
CA GLY A 58 0.02 -3.59 -0.15
C GLY A 58 1.24 -4.19 0.55
N ALA A 59 2.05 -4.97 -0.17
CA ALA A 59 3.31 -5.49 0.36
C ALA A 59 4.26 -4.37 0.82
N PHE A 60 4.42 -3.33 0.01
CA PHE A 60 5.32 -2.21 0.31
C PHE A 60 4.80 -1.30 1.43
N VAL A 61 3.47 -1.17 1.62
CA VAL A 61 2.94 -0.53 2.84
C VAL A 61 3.31 -1.35 4.07
N GLY A 62 3.19 -2.68 3.99
CA GLY A 62 3.59 -3.59 5.06
C GLY A 62 5.06 -3.45 5.42
N LEU A 63 5.93 -3.48 4.41
CA LEU A 63 7.38 -3.28 4.57
C LEU A 63 7.70 -1.89 5.13
N GLY A 64 7.10 -0.84 4.56
CA GLY A 64 7.28 0.52 5.02
C GLY A 64 6.85 0.72 6.47
N SER A 65 5.74 0.10 6.88
CA SER A 65 5.23 0.15 8.26
C SER A 65 6.15 -0.58 9.23
N PHE A 66 6.68 -1.74 8.84
CA PHE A 66 7.66 -2.51 9.62
C PHE A 66 8.96 -1.71 9.80
N LEU A 67 9.51 -1.16 8.71
CA LEU A 67 10.70 -0.32 8.76
C LEU A 67 10.49 0.93 9.62
N ALA A 68 9.36 1.62 9.46
CA ALA A 68 9.01 2.76 10.31
C ALA A 68 8.88 2.37 11.79
N ALA A 69 8.41 1.15 12.08
CA ALA A 69 8.33 0.64 13.45
C ALA A 69 9.71 0.44 14.07
N LEU A 70 10.66 -0.08 13.30
CA LEU A 70 12.05 -0.24 13.73
C LEU A 70 12.76 1.10 13.92
N LEU A 71 12.49 2.09 13.06
CA LEU A 71 13.12 3.40 13.11
C LEU A 71 12.55 4.31 14.20
N TYR A 72 11.23 4.28 14.42
CA TYR A 72 10.51 5.21 15.31
C TYR A 72 9.92 4.54 16.55
N GLY A 73 10.15 3.25 16.78
CA GLY A 73 9.73 2.55 17.99
C GLY A 73 8.22 2.26 18.09
N ARG A 74 7.54 1.98 16.97
CA ARG A 74 6.09 1.65 16.98
C ARG A 74 5.84 0.19 17.35
N ILE A 75 5.65 -0.08 18.65
CA ILE A 75 5.52 -1.43 19.24
C ILE A 75 4.61 -2.38 18.46
N LEU A 76 3.44 -1.92 18.02
CA LEU A 76 2.44 -2.73 17.30
C LEU A 76 2.92 -3.28 15.95
N PHE A 77 3.87 -2.60 15.29
CA PHE A 77 4.34 -2.95 13.94
C PHE A 77 5.77 -3.50 13.91
N ILE A 78 6.35 -3.78 15.08
CA ILE A 78 7.66 -4.45 15.19
C ILE A 78 7.56 -5.92 14.75
N TYR A 79 6.41 -6.56 14.92
CA TYR A 79 6.20 -7.92 14.46
C TYR A 79 5.89 -7.93 12.96
N PHE A 80 6.72 -8.64 12.19
CA PHE A 80 6.67 -8.62 10.73
C PHE A 80 5.34 -9.17 10.19
N ASP A 81 4.81 -10.24 10.78
CA ASP A 81 3.50 -10.79 10.50
C ASP A 81 2.38 -9.76 10.73
N ILE A 82 2.40 -9.06 11.87
CA ILE A 82 1.40 -8.04 12.21
C ILE A 82 1.49 -6.84 11.27
N ALA A 83 2.71 -6.45 10.85
CA ALA A 83 2.92 -5.33 9.95
C ALA A 83 2.65 -5.70 8.48
N PHE A 84 3.20 -6.79 7.98
CA PHE A 84 3.22 -7.13 6.56
C PHE A 84 1.95 -7.84 6.10
N LEU A 85 1.53 -8.89 6.82
CA LEU A 85 0.50 -9.81 6.35
C LEU A 85 -0.86 -9.12 6.14
N PRO A 86 -1.37 -8.28 7.07
CA PRO A 86 -2.63 -7.58 6.85
C PRO A 86 -2.61 -6.67 5.62
N ARG A 87 -1.50 -5.95 5.36
CA ARG A 87 -1.44 -5.02 4.22
C ARG A 87 -1.26 -5.72 2.89
N LEU A 88 -0.52 -6.84 2.87
CA LEU A 88 -0.47 -7.71 1.71
C LEU A 88 -1.88 -8.22 1.35
N LEU A 89 -2.63 -8.71 2.34
CA LEU A 89 -4.00 -9.21 2.15
C LEU A 89 -4.95 -8.11 1.67
N VAL A 90 -4.88 -6.91 2.26
CA VAL A 90 -5.67 -5.75 1.82
C VAL A 90 -5.33 -5.38 0.37
N GLY A 91 -4.05 -5.33 0.01
CA GLY A 91 -3.62 -5.06 -1.35
C GLY A 91 -4.12 -6.10 -2.36
N ALA A 92 -4.06 -7.38 -1.99
CA ALA A 92 -4.58 -8.48 -2.81
C ALA A 92 -6.10 -8.38 -2.97
N LEU A 93 -6.85 -8.13 -1.89
CA LEU A 93 -8.31 -7.94 -1.92
C LEU A 93 -8.72 -6.78 -2.81
N ILE A 94 -8.08 -5.62 -2.66
CA ILE A 94 -8.33 -4.44 -3.51
C ILE A 94 -8.03 -4.78 -4.97
N GLY A 95 -6.91 -5.46 -5.24
CA GLY A 95 -6.56 -5.90 -6.59
C GLY A 95 -7.64 -6.79 -7.23
N VAL A 96 -8.21 -7.73 -6.48
CA VAL A 96 -9.32 -8.59 -6.96
C VAL A 96 -10.59 -7.78 -7.19
N ILE A 97 -10.97 -6.92 -6.24
CA ILE A 97 -12.17 -6.08 -6.32
C ILE A 97 -12.09 -5.19 -7.57
N VAL A 98 -10.96 -4.53 -7.78
CA VAL A 98 -10.76 -3.64 -8.93
C VAL A 98 -10.86 -4.37 -10.26
N ILE A 99 -10.31 -5.58 -10.37
CA ILE A 99 -10.46 -6.40 -11.59
C ILE A 99 -11.93 -6.72 -11.85
N LYS A 100 -12.68 -7.10 -10.80
CA LYS A 100 -14.12 -7.35 -10.92
C LYS A 100 -14.89 -6.11 -11.34
N ILE A 101 -14.61 -4.95 -10.73
CA ILE A 101 -15.24 -3.67 -11.09
C ILE A 101 -14.93 -3.31 -12.55
N LYS A 102 -13.66 -3.36 -12.97
CA LYS A 102 -13.28 -3.08 -14.36
C LYS A 102 -14.00 -3.99 -15.36
N LYS A 103 -14.24 -5.26 -15.01
CA LYS A 103 -14.97 -6.19 -15.85
C LYS A 103 -16.46 -5.83 -15.98
N ILE A 104 -17.07 -5.26 -14.93
CA ILE A 104 -18.48 -4.85 -14.92
C ILE A 104 -18.69 -3.55 -15.70
N THR A 105 -17.76 -2.60 -15.62
CA THR A 105 -17.88 -1.27 -16.25
C THR A 105 -17.63 -1.28 -17.77
N ILE A 106 -17.12 -2.36 -18.37
CA ILE A 106 -16.88 -2.46 -19.82
C ILE A 106 -18.10 -3.07 -20.55
N TRP A 107 -19.32 -2.64 -20.18
CA TRP A 107 -20.56 -2.88 -20.94
C TRP A 107 -21.24 -1.55 -21.22
#